data_AF-A0AAW3Z3Z1-F1
#
_entry.id   AF-A0AAW3Z3Z1-F1
#
_cell.length_a   1.000
_cell.length_b   1.000
_cell.length_c   1.000
_cell.angle_alpha   90.00
_cell.angle_beta   90.00
_cell.angle_gamma   90.00
#
_symmetry.space_group_name_H-M   'P 1'
#
loop_
_entity.id
_entity.type
_entity.pdbx_description
1 polymer ?
#
loop_
_entity_poly.entity_id
_entity_poly.type
_entity_poly.pdbx_seq_one_letter_code
_entity_poly.pdbx_strand_id
1 'polypeptide(L)'
;MKSKEVVIMYRTANQVSRVSNELAGSFMYFANAQDAMDTGLFCQKLVLDYWSGDERFDFLGKPFVIKNRTELNTDESWIAN
;
A
#
# COMPACT_ATOMS: atom_id res chain seq x y z
N MET A 1 19.44 -3.25 10.99
CA MET A 1 19.60 -4.12 9.80
C MET A 1 18.30 -4.01 9.01
N LYS A 2 18.32 -3.60 7.73
CA LYS A 2 17.08 -3.48 6.93
C LYS A 2 16.41 -4.86 6.82
N SER A 3 15.09 -4.91 6.89
CA SER A 3 14.36 -6.17 6.71
C SER A 3 14.63 -6.74 5.31
N LYS A 4 14.72 -8.06 5.21
CA LYS A 4 14.83 -8.75 3.91
C LYS A 4 13.52 -8.67 3.12
N GLU A 5 12.42 -8.41 3.82
CA GLU A 5 11.09 -8.33 3.27
C GLU A 5 10.60 -6.89 3.25
N VAL A 6 9.76 -6.59 2.27
CA VAL A 6 9.10 -5.30 2.12
C VAL A 6 7.62 -5.52 1.87
N VAL A 7 6.81 -4.57 2.32
CA VAL A 7 5.38 -4.53 2.03
C VAL A 7 5.12 -3.54 0.89
N ILE A 8 4.37 -3.99 -0.10
CA ILE A 8 3.91 -3.19 -1.23
C ILE A 8 2.49 -2.71 -0.93
N MET A 9 2.32 -1.40 -0.92
CA MET A 9 1.02 -0.78 -0.68
C MET A 9 0.80 0.39 -1.64
N TYR A 10 -0.46 0.74 -1.88
CA TYR A 10 -0.83 1.82 -2.77
C TYR A 10 -1.56 2.88 -1.97
N ARG A 11 -0.94 4.06 -1.83
CA ARG A 11 -1.60 5.21 -1.25
C ARG A 11 -2.72 5.63 -2.20
N THR A 12 -3.92 5.74 -1.67
CA THR A 12 -5.07 6.19 -2.43
C THR A 12 -5.28 7.70 -2.30
N ALA A 13 -5.97 8.30 -3.26
CA ALA A 13 -6.25 9.74 -3.29
C ALA A 13 -7.00 10.23 -2.05
N ASN A 14 -6.78 11.48 -1.63
CA ASN A 14 -7.54 12.13 -0.55
C ASN A 14 -9.07 12.16 -0.83
N GLN A 15 -9.47 11.92 -2.09
CA GLN A 15 -10.86 11.82 -2.52
C GLN A 15 -11.58 10.54 -2.06
N VAL A 16 -10.90 9.57 -1.45
CA VAL A 16 -11.54 8.37 -0.87
C VAL A 16 -12.64 8.73 0.13
N SER A 17 -12.47 9.83 0.86
CA SER A 17 -13.48 10.41 1.76
C SER A 17 -14.80 10.80 1.07
N ARG A 18 -14.82 10.94 -0.26
CA ARG A 18 -16.02 11.25 -1.06
C ARG A 18 -16.77 10.01 -1.51
N VAL A 19 -16.17 8.83 -1.38
CA VAL A 19 -16.73 7.55 -1.88
C VAL A 19 -17.38 6.76 -0.74
N SER A 20 -16.91 6.92 0.50
CA SER A 20 -17.54 6.38 1.70
C SER A 20 -17.48 7.38 2.84
N ASN A 21 -18.64 7.65 3.46
CA ASN A 21 -18.76 8.59 4.57
C ASN A 21 -18.10 8.09 5.85
N GLU A 22 -17.97 6.77 6.01
CA GLU A 22 -17.20 6.14 7.10
C GLU A 22 -15.70 6.42 6.98
N LEU A 23 -15.26 6.78 5.77
CA LEU A 23 -13.90 7.17 5.43
C LEU A 23 -13.76 8.72 5.38
N ALA A 24 -14.74 9.47 5.83
CA ALA A 24 -14.63 10.93 5.96
C ALA A 24 -13.82 11.28 7.22
N GLY A 25 -12.70 11.98 7.04
CA GLY A 25 -11.88 12.51 8.14
C GLY A 25 -10.58 11.74 8.44
N SER A 26 -10.34 10.59 7.81
CA SER A 26 -9.05 9.90 7.91
C SER A 26 -8.10 10.37 6.81
N PHE A 27 -6.86 10.71 7.20
CA PHE A 27 -5.93 11.50 6.38
C PHE A 27 -5.14 10.68 5.35
N MET A 28 -5.07 9.35 5.49
CA MET A 28 -4.33 8.47 4.58
C MET A 28 -4.98 7.08 4.51
N TYR A 29 -5.23 6.61 3.29
CA TYR A 29 -5.73 5.27 3.00
C TYR A 29 -4.74 4.53 2.10
N PHE A 30 -4.64 3.23 2.33
CA PHE A 30 -3.79 2.33 1.55
C PHE A 30 -4.65 1.19 1.03
N ALA A 31 -4.44 0.81 -0.22
CA ALA A 31 -5.12 -0.28 -0.90
C ALA A 31 -4.10 -1.27 -1.48
N ASN A 32 -4.55 -2.48 -1.80
CA ASN A 32 -3.78 -3.33 -2.72
C ASN A 32 -3.74 -2.72 -4.14
N ALA A 33 -2.91 -3.30 -5.01
CA ALA A 33 -2.71 -2.80 -6.38
C ALA A 33 -4.00 -2.77 -7.20
N GLN A 34 -4.78 -3.85 -7.13
CA GLN A 34 -5.94 -4.06 -8.00
C GLN A 34 -7.07 -3.10 -7.60
N ASP A 35 -7.37 -3.00 -6.30
CA ASP A 35 -8.41 -2.12 -5.79
C ASP A 35 -8.06 -0.64 -6.03
N ALA A 36 -6.77 -0.25 -5.89
CA ALA A 36 -6.34 1.10 -6.21
C ALA A 36 -6.59 1.47 -7.68
N MET A 37 -6.37 0.53 -8.60
CA MET A 37 -6.56 0.72 -10.03
C MET A 37 -8.04 0.67 -10.41
N ASP A 38 -8.79 -0.31 -9.90
CA ASP A 38 -10.20 -0.53 -10.21
C ASP A 38 -11.11 0.60 -9.71
N THR A 39 -10.77 1.19 -8.57
CA THR A 39 -11.53 2.31 -8.01
C THR A 39 -11.14 3.65 -8.63
N GLY A 40 -10.07 3.70 -9.45
CA GLY A 40 -9.49 4.96 -9.94
C GLY A 40 -8.91 5.82 -8.81
N LEU A 41 -8.75 5.27 -7.61
CA LEU A 41 -8.25 5.98 -6.43
C LEU A 41 -6.73 5.93 -6.31
N PHE A 42 -6.03 5.41 -7.32
CA PHE A 42 -4.58 5.30 -7.36
C PHE A 42 -3.90 6.67 -7.25
N CYS A 43 -3.02 6.85 -6.25
CA CYS A 43 -2.17 8.04 -6.15
C CYS A 43 -0.68 7.71 -6.18
N GLN A 44 -0.22 6.71 -5.43
CA GLN A 44 1.22 6.43 -5.33
C GLN A 44 1.47 4.99 -4.87
N LYS A 45 2.38 4.28 -5.56
CA LYS A 45 2.92 3.01 -5.09
C LYS A 45 4.01 3.26 -4.04
N LEU A 46 3.96 2.53 -2.94
CA LEU A 46 4.91 2.61 -1.83
C LEU A 46 5.51 1.22 -1.54
N VAL A 47 6.80 1.22 -1.20
CA VAL A 47 7.54 0.03 -0.79
C VAL A 47 8.16 0.34 0.57
N LEU A 48 7.66 -0.30 1.63
CA LEU A 48 8.11 -0.06 3.01
C LEU A 48 8.76 -1.30 3.59
N ASP A 49 9.69 -1.13 4.53
CA ASP A 49 10.28 -2.24 5.27
C ASP A 49 9.19 -3.04 6.00
N TYR A 50 9.20 -4.36 5.85
CA TYR A 50 8.30 -5.24 6.58
C TYR A 50 8.86 -5.53 7.98
N TRP A 51 8.04 -5.31 9.00
CA TRP A 51 8.34 -5.65 10.39
C TRP A 51 7.40 -6.78 10.82
N SER A 52 7.94 -7.86 11.38
CA SER A 52 7.13 -8.98 11.89
C SER A 52 6.13 -8.47 12.94
N GLY A 53 4.83 -8.56 12.64
CA GLY A 53 3.74 -7.95 13.43
C GLY A 53 2.97 -6.85 12.69
N ASP A 54 3.48 -6.35 11.56
CA ASP A 54 2.74 -5.50 10.61
C ASP A 54 1.88 -6.37 9.67
N GLU A 55 0.98 -7.18 10.24
CA GLU A 55 -0.15 -7.74 9.47
C GLU A 55 -1.09 -6.57 9.11
N ARG A 56 -0.63 -5.74 8.19
CA ARG A 56 -1.34 -4.56 7.74
C ARG A 56 -2.33 -5.01 6.66
N PHE A 57 -3.58 -4.68 6.91
CA PHE A 57 -4.66 -4.83 5.95
C PHE A 57 -4.95 -3.46 5.33
N ASP A 58 -5.44 -3.47 4.10
CA ASP A 58 -6.04 -2.29 3.51
C ASP A 58 -7.36 -1.93 4.21
N PHE A 59 -7.93 -0.80 3.82
CA PHE A 59 -9.21 -0.33 4.38
C PHE A 59 -10.39 -1.28 4.09
N LEU A 60 -10.23 -2.25 3.18
CA LEU A 60 -11.19 -3.30 2.87
C LEU A 60 -10.90 -4.60 3.63
N GLY A 61 -9.91 -4.62 4.52
CA GLY A 61 -9.52 -5.80 5.28
C GLY A 61 -8.73 -6.84 4.47
N LYS A 62 -8.18 -6.47 3.30
CA LYS A 62 -7.33 -7.36 2.49
C LYS A 62 -5.86 -7.20 2.85
N PRO A 63 -5.08 -8.28 2.93
CA PRO A 63 -3.66 -8.20 3.28
C PRO A 63 -2.85 -7.50 2.19
N PHE A 64 -1.87 -6.69 2.59
CA PHE A 64 -0.90 -6.14 1.64
C PHE A 64 0.06 -7.22 1.12
N VAL A 65 0.63 -6.97 -0.07
CA VAL A 65 1.59 -7.90 -0.69
C VAL A 65 2.94 -7.75 0.00
N ILE A 66 3.44 -8.83 0.59
CA ILE A 66 4.78 -8.90 1.15
C ILE A 66 5.69 -9.60 0.13
N LYS A 67 6.87 -9.03 -0.12
CA LYS A 67 7.87 -9.58 -1.04
C LYS A 67 9.25 -9.58 -0.42
N ASN A 68 10.11 -10.49 -0.85
CA ASN A 68 11.53 -10.33 -0.59
C ASN A 68 12.10 -9.17 -1.42
N ARG A 69 13.07 -8.43 -0.87
CA ARG A 69 13.77 -7.36 -1.60
C ARG A 69 14.42 -7.84 -2.90
N THR A 70 14.83 -9.11 -2.98
CA THR A 70 15.40 -9.69 -4.21
C THR A 70 14.38 -9.94 -5.31
N GLU A 71 13.09 -9.91 -4.99
CA GLU A 71 11.98 -10.16 -5.93
C GLU A 71 11.37 -8.85 -6.45
N LEU A 72 11.92 -7.70 -6.04
CA LEU A 72 11.45 -6.40 -6.50
C LEU A 72 11.82 -6.21 -7.96
N ASN A 73 10.84 -5.73 -8.74
CA ASN A 73 11.12 -5.28 -10.09
C ASN A 73 11.92 -3.95 -10.08
N THR A 74 12.32 -3.48 -11.25
CA THR A 74 13.11 -2.26 -11.40
C THR A 74 12.44 -1.06 -10.71
N ASP A 75 11.15 -0.84 -10.96
CA ASP A 75 10.40 0.30 -10.39
C ASP A 75 10.27 0.20 -8.86
N GLU A 76 9.96 -0.99 -8.35
CA GLU A 76 9.87 -1.27 -6.91
C GLU A 76 11.22 -1.06 -6.21
N SER A 77 12.31 -1.47 -6.86
CA SER A 77 13.66 -1.28 -6.35
C SER A 77 14.05 0.19 -6.31
N TRP A 78 13.65 0.99 -7.30
CA TRP A 78 13.84 2.45 -7.30
C TRP A 78 13.07 3.13 -6.17
N ILE A 79 11.84 2.70 -5.90
CA ILE A 79 11.02 3.27 -4.80
C ILE A 79 11.57 2.88 -3.42
N ALA A 80 12.17 1.69 -3.29
CA ALA A 80 12.67 1.16 -2.02
C ALA A 80 14.06 1.69 -1.60
N ASN A 81 14.73 2.43 -2.49
CA ASN A 81 16.07 3.02 -2.29
C ASN A 81 15.99 4.48 -1.86
#